data_AF-A0A418QSY7-F1
#
_entry.id   AF-A0A418QSY7-F1
#
_cell.length_a   1.000
_cell.length_b   1.000
_cell.length_c   1.000
_cell.angle_alpha   90.00
_cell.angle_beta   90.00
_cell.angle_gamma   90.00
#
_symmetry.space_group_name_H-M   'P 1'
#
loop_
_entity.id
_entity.type
_entity.pdbx_description
1 polymer ?
#
loop_
_entity_poly.entity_id
_entity_poly.type
_entity_poly.pdbx_seq_one_letter_code
_entity_poly.pdbx_strand_id
1 'polypeptide(L)'
;MLSPAASPDSFLEKTTAQLQYLTQHPDLYHQTVVAEARRELRRRGALVPNSVATAATAPDAAADVAYQADEPASGRRWWPAAAAGLVVLAGLGWWSLRDTPTNTPTAPAHQEPIVLEAVKAHLLPSFEREAANQMGQTHRLLPAADRADTTAAGRYGRMARRYWLAENAAQHLIAQALGDSTTDVFADQAGIGLERVNWFMRAKAYDQHLTAEMESRLDLMQRGLELRRTMLQTLRSRAEAQHPLVDDGLRHDQQEALSISQEVLGHYGKGRAIQGRMSDL
;
A
#
# COMPACT_ATOMS: atom_id res chain seq x y z
N MET A 1 -43.76 25.88 8.91
CA MET A 1 -42.98 25.04 9.83
C MET A 1 -43.49 23.60 9.71
N LEU A 2 -42.78 22.74 9.00
CA LEU A 2 -42.90 21.28 9.07
C LEU A 2 -41.55 20.67 8.67
N SER A 3 -41.05 19.79 9.52
CA SER A 3 -39.71 19.20 9.57
C SER A 3 -39.35 18.33 8.36
N PRO A 4 -38.05 18.13 8.05
CA PRO A 4 -37.61 17.23 6.99
C PRO A 4 -37.83 15.77 7.39
N ALA A 5 -38.34 14.97 6.44
CA ALA A 5 -38.55 13.54 6.59
C ALA A 5 -37.22 12.82 6.78
N ALA A 6 -37.13 12.08 7.89
CA ALA A 6 -35.99 11.26 8.27
C ALA A 6 -35.71 10.20 7.20
N SER A 7 -34.43 10.01 6.87
CA SER A 7 -33.94 8.80 6.20
C SER A 7 -34.47 7.57 6.95
N PRO A 8 -34.86 6.48 6.25
CA PRO A 8 -35.34 5.28 6.93
C PRO A 8 -34.25 4.78 7.90
N ASP A 9 -34.61 4.75 9.18
CA ASP A 9 -33.73 4.47 10.31
C ASP A 9 -33.34 2.97 10.26
N SER A 10 -32.27 2.66 9.51
CA SER A 10 -31.76 1.28 9.28
C SER A 10 -31.48 0.51 10.57
N PHE A 11 -31.40 1.20 11.73
CA PHE A 11 -31.24 0.59 13.04
C PHE A 11 -32.55 0.00 13.60
N LEU A 12 -33.71 0.42 13.10
CA LEU A 12 -35.01 -0.16 13.47
C LEU A 12 -35.16 -1.59 12.96
N GLU A 13 -34.63 -1.88 11.76
CA GLU A 13 -34.70 -3.21 11.12
C GLU A 13 -33.68 -4.22 11.68
N LYS A 14 -32.66 -3.76 12.41
CA LYS A 14 -31.62 -4.63 12.99
C LYS A 14 -32.15 -5.35 14.24
N THR A 15 -31.76 -6.61 14.39
CA THR A 15 -32.12 -7.39 15.59
C THR A 15 -31.29 -6.94 16.80
N THR A 16 -31.79 -7.20 18.02
CA THR A 16 -31.09 -6.83 19.27
C THR A 16 -29.68 -7.41 19.33
N ALA A 17 -29.48 -8.64 18.85
CA ALA A 17 -28.17 -9.28 18.79
C ALA A 17 -27.21 -8.58 17.82
N GLN A 18 -27.70 -8.11 16.67
CA GLN A 18 -26.90 -7.35 15.71
C GLN A 18 -26.50 -5.99 16.27
N LEU A 19 -27.41 -5.30 16.95
CA LEU A 19 -27.08 -4.03 17.62
C LEU A 19 -26.06 -4.24 18.73
N GLN A 20 -26.13 -5.35 19.48
CA GLN A 20 -25.16 -5.68 20.52
C GLN A 20 -23.76 -5.97 19.94
N TYR A 21 -23.68 -6.67 18.81
CA TYR A 21 -22.43 -6.93 18.11
C TYR A 21 -21.72 -5.63 17.69
N LEU A 22 -22.47 -4.66 17.14
CA LEU A 22 -21.94 -3.33 16.79
C LEU A 22 -21.35 -2.59 18.00
N THR A 23 -21.90 -2.82 19.20
CA THR A 23 -21.39 -2.21 20.43
C THR A 23 -20.19 -2.94 21.05
N GLN A 24 -20.04 -4.24 20.78
CA GLN A 24 -18.94 -5.07 21.28
C GLN A 24 -17.67 -4.94 20.45
N HIS A 25 -17.79 -4.56 19.18
CA HIS A 25 -16.67 -4.38 18.25
C HIS A 25 -16.58 -2.95 17.70
N PRO A 26 -16.41 -1.93 18.56
CA PRO A 26 -16.39 -0.53 18.13
C PRO A 26 -15.19 -0.18 17.24
N ASP A 27 -14.16 -1.03 17.22
CA ASP A 27 -12.97 -0.96 16.37
C ASP A 27 -13.27 -1.23 14.89
N LEU A 28 -14.35 -1.97 14.60
CA LEU A 28 -14.72 -2.37 13.24
C LEU A 28 -15.72 -1.41 12.57
N TYR A 29 -16.24 -0.41 13.30
CA TYR A 29 -17.33 0.44 12.85
C TYR A 29 -17.07 1.92 13.12
N HIS A 30 -17.68 2.78 12.29
CA HIS A 30 -17.63 4.22 12.49
C HIS A 30 -18.32 4.62 13.81
N GLN A 31 -17.76 5.58 14.56
CA GLN A 31 -18.24 5.94 15.90
C GLN A 31 -19.72 6.37 15.94
N THR A 32 -20.22 6.96 14.84
CA THR A 32 -21.61 7.36 14.67
C THR A 32 -22.56 6.16 14.66
N VAL A 33 -22.19 5.06 13.99
CA VAL A 33 -22.96 3.81 13.92
C VAL A 33 -23.03 3.14 15.30
N VAL A 34 -21.91 3.12 16.01
CA VAL A 34 -21.84 2.57 17.37
C VAL A 34 -22.69 3.41 18.34
N ALA A 35 -22.67 4.74 18.20
CA ALA A 35 -23.46 5.63 19.04
C ALA A 35 -24.96 5.47 18.82
N GLU A 36 -25.41 5.29 17.57
CA GLU A 36 -26.82 5.05 17.22
C GLU A 36 -27.28 3.65 17.66
N ALA A 37 -26.46 2.62 17.47
CA ALA A 37 -26.74 1.27 17.97
C ALA A 37 -26.90 1.26 19.51
N ARG A 38 -26.06 2.00 20.25
CA ARG A 38 -26.20 2.18 21.71
C ARG A 38 -27.46 2.94 22.12
N ARG A 39 -27.94 3.88 21.31
CA ARG A 39 -29.20 4.60 21.58
C ARG A 39 -30.40 3.70 21.36
N GLU A 40 -30.38 2.90 20.31
CA GLU A 40 -31.47 1.96 19.99
C GLU A 40 -31.53 0.79 20.98
N LEU A 41 -30.38 0.23 21.41
CA LEU A 41 -30.36 -0.77 22.49
C LEU A 41 -30.94 -0.25 23.81
N ARG A 42 -30.66 1.01 24.16
CA ARG A 42 -31.25 1.68 25.34
C ARG A 42 -32.76 1.89 25.17
N ARG A 43 -33.21 2.28 23.97
CA ARG A 43 -34.64 2.39 23.65
C ARG A 43 -35.36 1.05 23.80
N ARG A 44 -34.69 -0.06 23.49
CA ARG A 44 -35.22 -1.44 23.60
C ARG A 44 -35.07 -2.07 24.99
N GLY A 45 -34.53 -1.35 25.98
CA GLY A 45 -34.38 -1.84 27.35
C GLY A 45 -33.38 -2.99 27.52
N ALA A 46 -32.52 -3.25 26.51
CA ALA A 46 -31.48 -4.25 26.61
C ALA A 46 -30.31 -3.70 27.46
N LEU A 47 -29.91 -4.44 28.50
CA LEU A 47 -28.78 -4.10 29.36
C LEU A 47 -27.51 -4.02 28.52
N VAL A 48 -27.03 -2.79 28.28
CA VAL A 48 -25.69 -2.54 27.73
C VAL A 48 -24.70 -2.87 28.85
N PRO A 49 -23.82 -3.87 28.70
CA PRO A 49 -22.75 -4.08 29.67
C PRO A 49 -21.83 -2.86 29.63
N ASN A 50 -21.75 -2.12 30.73
CA ASN A 50 -20.69 -1.15 30.95
C ASN A 50 -19.37 -1.92 30.95
N SER A 51 -18.49 -1.68 29.98
CA SER A 51 -17.15 -2.23 30.04
C SER A 51 -16.38 -1.52 31.17
N VAL A 52 -16.27 -2.17 32.32
CA VAL A 52 -15.28 -1.84 33.35
C VAL A 52 -14.70 -3.14 33.90
N ALA A 53 -13.39 -3.10 34.11
CA ALA A 53 -12.56 -4.01 34.91
C ALA A 53 -11.98 -5.25 34.20
N THR A 54 -10.85 -5.04 33.53
CA THR A 54 -9.77 -6.03 33.50
C THR A 54 -9.12 -6.04 34.88
N ALA A 55 -9.37 -7.09 35.67
CA ALA A 55 -8.60 -7.41 36.86
C ALA A 55 -7.86 -8.72 36.59
N ALA A 56 -6.54 -8.65 36.42
CA ALA A 56 -5.65 -9.79 36.56
C ALA A 56 -4.42 -9.35 37.36
N THR A 57 -4.20 -10.10 38.42
CA THR A 57 -3.29 -10.00 39.57
C THR A 57 -1.80 -9.78 39.22
N ALA A 58 -1.12 -9.00 40.07
CA ALA A 58 0.32 -8.71 40.11
C ALA A 58 1.19 -9.93 40.53
N PRO A 59 2.55 -9.86 40.50
CA PRO A 59 3.31 -9.08 41.50
C PRO A 59 4.55 -8.30 41.01
N ASP A 60 4.84 -7.24 41.78
CA ASP A 60 6.08 -6.48 42.03
C ASP A 60 7.34 -6.64 41.15
N ALA A 61 7.76 -5.52 40.55
CA ALA A 61 9.13 -4.99 40.69
C ALA A 61 9.18 -3.51 40.25
N ALA A 62 9.76 -2.68 41.12
CA ALA A 62 9.88 -1.23 41.02
C ALA A 62 10.67 -0.73 39.81
N ALA A 63 10.25 0.41 39.24
CA ALA A 63 11.10 1.57 38.94
C ALA A 63 10.26 2.72 38.36
N ASP A 64 10.22 3.82 39.11
CA ASP A 64 9.82 5.15 38.67
C ASP A 64 10.53 5.56 37.36
N VAL A 65 9.81 6.14 36.39
CA VAL A 65 10.08 7.48 35.85
C VAL A 65 8.81 7.98 35.14
N ALA A 66 8.17 8.99 35.73
CA ALA A 66 7.14 9.78 35.08
C ALA A 66 7.77 10.71 34.02
N TYR A 67 7.35 10.59 32.76
CA TYR A 67 7.66 11.58 31.74
C TYR A 67 6.57 12.67 31.79
N GLN A 68 6.91 13.77 32.46
CA GLN A 68 6.08 14.94 32.63
C GLN A 68 6.24 15.83 31.38
N ALA A 69 5.12 16.22 30.78
CA ALA A 69 5.08 17.10 29.63
C ALA A 69 5.55 18.51 30.02
N ASP A 70 6.52 19.04 29.28
CA ASP A 70 7.00 20.41 29.43
C ASP A 70 5.92 21.44 29.04
N GLU A 71 5.50 22.24 30.01
CA GLU A 71 4.87 23.54 29.81
C GLU A 71 5.96 24.60 29.57
N PRO A 72 5.85 25.47 28.55
CA PRO A 72 6.69 26.66 28.50
C PRO A 72 6.14 27.77 29.42
N ALA A 73 7.06 28.23 30.27
CA ALA A 73 6.88 29.23 31.30
C ALA A 73 6.33 30.58 30.79
N SER A 74 5.47 31.15 31.64
CA SER A 74 5.07 32.55 31.62
C SER A 74 6.24 33.48 31.97
N GLY A 75 6.42 34.55 31.20
CA GLY A 75 7.46 35.53 31.49
C GLY A 75 7.51 36.73 30.55
N ARG A 76 6.77 37.79 30.94
CA ARG A 76 7.25 39.19 30.91
C ARG A 76 7.08 40.02 29.62
N ARG A 77 5.84 40.49 29.44
CA ARG A 77 5.39 41.90 29.39
C ARG A 77 6.48 42.97 29.08
N TRP A 78 6.45 43.52 27.86
CA TRP A 78 6.73 44.93 27.54
C TRP A 78 5.72 45.42 26.48
N TRP A 79 5.33 46.68 26.61
CA TRP A 79 4.05 47.29 26.22
C TRP A 79 4.18 48.05 24.86
N PRO A 80 3.16 48.77 24.34
CA PRO A 80 2.35 48.36 23.19
C PRO A 80 2.33 49.38 22.03
N ALA A 81 2.38 48.94 20.76
CA ALA A 81 2.07 49.83 19.63
C ALA A 81 1.84 49.06 18.31
N ALA A 82 0.66 48.43 18.15
CA ALA A 82 0.16 48.04 16.82
C ALA A 82 -1.36 47.80 16.78
N ALA A 83 -2.12 48.43 17.68
CA ALA A 83 -3.58 48.39 17.69
C ALA A 83 -4.16 49.58 16.91
N ALA A 84 -4.00 49.60 15.58
CA ALA A 84 -4.68 50.57 14.72
C ALA A 84 -4.76 50.17 13.22
N GLY A 85 -4.64 48.88 12.87
CA GLY A 85 -4.68 48.43 11.46
C GLY A 85 -5.87 47.55 11.06
N LEU A 86 -6.63 47.02 12.02
CA LEU A 86 -7.59 45.91 11.79
C LEU A 86 -9.06 46.27 12.02
N VAL A 87 -9.44 47.55 11.87
CA VAL A 87 -10.86 47.97 11.97
C VAL A 87 -11.39 48.57 10.65
N VAL A 88 -10.55 48.83 9.65
CA VAL A 88 -11.00 49.37 8.35
C VAL A 88 -11.32 48.29 7.31
N LEU A 89 -10.80 47.06 7.46
CA LEU A 89 -11.09 45.95 6.52
C LEU A 89 -12.29 45.07 6.91
N ALA A 90 -12.89 45.28 8.09
CA ALA A 90 -14.09 44.55 8.53
C ALA A 90 -15.41 45.24 8.12
N GLY A 91 -15.37 46.48 7.61
CA GLY A 91 -16.56 47.26 7.25
C GLY A 91 -17.04 47.15 5.80
N LEU A 92 -16.24 46.60 4.89
CA LEU A 92 -16.54 46.55 3.45
C LEU A 92 -16.89 45.14 2.92
N GLY A 93 -16.72 44.09 3.73
CA GLY A 93 -17.06 42.71 3.33
C GLY A 93 -18.53 42.32 3.52
N TRP A 94 -19.29 43.08 4.31
CA TRP A 94 -20.67 42.69 4.69
C TRP A 94 -21.74 43.06 3.65
N TRP A 95 -21.39 43.83 2.62
CA TRP A 95 -22.33 44.20 1.55
C TRP A 95 -22.24 43.31 0.30
N SER A 96 -21.23 42.45 0.20
CA SER A 96 -21.05 41.55 -0.96
C SER A 96 -21.80 40.21 -0.87
N LEU A 97 -22.48 39.93 0.25
CA LEU A 97 -23.24 38.68 0.47
C LEU A 97 -24.77 38.86 0.41
N ARG A 98 -25.28 39.99 -0.11
CA ARG A 98 -26.73 40.26 -0.17
C ARG A 98 -27.43 39.95 -1.49
N ASP A 99 -26.72 39.47 -2.51
CA ASP A 99 -27.36 39.03 -3.75
C ASP A 99 -27.40 37.50 -3.83
N THR A 100 -28.42 36.92 -3.20
CA THR A 100 -28.89 35.59 -3.56
C THR A 100 -29.92 35.72 -4.69
N PRO A 101 -29.58 35.36 -5.95
CA PRO A 101 -30.61 35.11 -6.94
C PRO A 101 -31.45 33.91 -6.47
N THR A 102 -32.75 34.16 -6.31
CA THR A 102 -33.77 33.16 -6.06
C THR A 102 -33.92 32.30 -7.31
N ASN A 103 -33.11 31.26 -7.41
CA ASN A 103 -33.34 30.21 -8.38
C ASN A 103 -34.61 29.46 -7.98
N THR A 104 -35.62 29.66 -8.82
CA THR A 104 -36.89 28.93 -8.89
C THR A 104 -36.60 27.43 -8.83
N PRO A 105 -37.39 26.63 -8.10
CA PRO A 105 -37.15 25.19 -8.02
C PRO A 105 -37.39 24.55 -9.38
N THR A 106 -36.31 24.30 -10.12
CA THR A 106 -36.30 23.31 -11.20
C THR A 106 -36.69 21.98 -10.56
N ALA A 107 -37.66 21.29 -11.17
CA ALA A 107 -38.06 19.94 -10.79
C ALA A 107 -36.81 19.07 -10.53
N PRO A 108 -36.85 18.16 -9.53
CA PRO A 108 -35.70 17.35 -9.20
C PRO A 108 -35.25 16.63 -10.47
N ALA A 109 -34.03 16.93 -10.93
CA ALA A 109 -33.36 16.12 -11.92
C ALA A 109 -33.46 14.68 -11.43
N HIS A 110 -34.01 13.79 -12.24
CA HIS A 110 -34.01 12.36 -11.96
C HIS A 110 -32.58 11.98 -11.56
N GLN A 111 -32.40 11.65 -10.29
CA GLN A 111 -31.17 11.02 -9.83
C GLN A 111 -31.19 9.65 -10.46
N GLU A 112 -30.48 9.52 -11.58
CA GLU A 112 -30.23 8.20 -12.15
C GLU A 112 -29.63 7.32 -11.04
N PRO A 113 -30.13 6.09 -10.89
CA PRO A 113 -29.69 5.20 -9.84
C PRO A 113 -28.16 5.05 -9.89
N ILE A 114 -27.51 5.01 -8.73
CA ILE A 114 -26.07 4.72 -8.63
C ILE A 114 -25.86 3.34 -9.25
N VAL A 115 -25.41 3.31 -10.51
CA VAL A 115 -25.02 2.09 -11.20
C VAL A 115 -23.64 1.75 -10.68
N LEU A 116 -23.53 0.62 -9.99
CA LEU A 116 -22.24 0.02 -9.67
C LEU A 116 -21.61 -0.39 -11.00
N GLU A 117 -20.72 0.44 -11.53
CA GLU A 117 -19.87 0.04 -12.64
C GLU A 117 -18.96 -1.08 -12.15
N ALA A 118 -19.08 -2.25 -12.77
CA ALA A 118 -18.16 -3.34 -12.55
C ALA A 118 -16.78 -2.90 -13.03
N VAL A 119 -15.90 -2.50 -12.10
CA VAL A 119 -14.50 -2.22 -12.39
C VAL A 119 -13.90 -3.49 -12.96
N LYS A 120 -13.53 -3.44 -14.24
CA LYS A 120 -12.94 -4.57 -14.94
C LYS A 120 -11.59 -4.87 -14.28
N ALA A 121 -11.56 -5.94 -13.48
CA ALA A 121 -10.33 -6.39 -12.84
C ALA A 121 -9.36 -6.88 -13.92
N HIS A 122 -8.42 -6.02 -14.32
CA HIS A 122 -7.36 -6.39 -15.23
C HIS A 122 -6.26 -7.11 -14.45
N LEU A 123 -6.47 -8.41 -14.23
CA LEU A 123 -5.60 -9.24 -13.43
C LEU A 123 -4.23 -9.45 -14.11
N LEU A 124 -3.15 -9.23 -13.37
CA LEU A 124 -1.84 -9.72 -13.77
C LEU A 124 -1.88 -11.25 -13.89
N PRO A 125 -1.18 -11.86 -14.86
CA PRO A 125 -1.04 -13.32 -14.90
C PRO A 125 -0.46 -13.84 -13.57
N SER A 126 -0.80 -15.09 -13.20
CA SER A 126 -0.32 -15.65 -11.93
C SER A 126 1.19 -15.95 -11.96
N PHE A 127 1.71 -16.36 -13.12
CA PHE A 127 3.09 -16.79 -13.36
C PHE A 127 3.55 -18.02 -12.53
N GLU A 128 2.63 -18.71 -11.85
CA GLU A 128 2.96 -19.80 -10.92
C GLU A 128 3.62 -21.00 -11.63
N ARG A 129 3.13 -21.34 -12.83
CA ARG A 129 3.66 -22.47 -13.60
C ARG A 129 5.05 -22.15 -14.16
N GLU A 130 5.22 -20.95 -14.71
CA GLU A 130 6.50 -20.47 -15.21
C GLU A 130 7.53 -20.40 -14.07
N ALA A 131 7.14 -19.85 -12.92
CA ALA A 131 7.97 -19.79 -11.72
C ALA A 131 8.36 -21.18 -11.20
N ALA A 132 7.42 -22.14 -11.16
CA ALA A 132 7.72 -23.51 -10.73
C ALA A 132 8.78 -24.19 -11.61
N ASN A 133 8.73 -23.97 -12.93
CA ASN A 133 9.73 -24.50 -13.86
C ASN A 133 11.12 -23.88 -13.61
N GLN A 134 11.17 -22.55 -13.48
CA GLN A 134 12.42 -21.82 -13.23
C GLN A 134 13.00 -22.15 -11.83
N MET A 135 12.15 -22.37 -10.83
CA MET A 135 12.55 -22.89 -9.52
C MET A 135 13.19 -24.28 -9.63
N GLY A 136 12.60 -25.18 -10.41
CA GLY A 136 13.18 -26.51 -10.65
C GLY A 136 14.56 -26.43 -11.28
N GLN A 137 14.77 -25.52 -12.23
CA GLN A 137 16.07 -25.28 -12.86
C GLN A 137 17.09 -24.69 -11.88
N THR A 138 16.71 -23.61 -11.18
CA THR A 138 17.57 -22.98 -10.17
C THR A 138 17.96 -23.94 -9.05
N HIS A 139 17.03 -24.77 -8.56
CA HIS A 139 17.34 -25.76 -7.52
C HIS A 139 18.35 -26.83 -7.98
N ARG A 140 18.28 -27.27 -9.25
CA ARG A 140 19.22 -28.28 -9.80
C ARG A 140 20.67 -27.81 -9.87
N LEU A 141 20.88 -26.49 -9.91
CA LEU A 141 22.20 -25.88 -9.96
C LEU A 141 22.90 -25.85 -8.59
N LEU A 142 22.19 -26.18 -7.50
CA LEU A 142 22.80 -26.29 -6.18
C LEU A 142 23.67 -27.56 -6.07
N PRO A 143 24.79 -27.49 -5.32
CA PRO A 143 25.59 -28.66 -4.97
C PRO A 143 24.74 -29.79 -4.37
N ALA A 144 25.16 -31.05 -4.58
CA ALA A 144 24.42 -32.20 -4.06
C ALA A 144 24.29 -32.19 -2.53
N ALA A 145 25.32 -31.70 -1.82
CA ALA A 145 25.30 -31.54 -0.36
C ALA A 145 24.21 -30.55 0.08
N ASP A 146 24.14 -29.39 -0.57
CA ASP A 146 23.15 -28.35 -0.31
C ASP A 146 21.73 -28.80 -0.64
N ARG A 147 21.56 -29.64 -1.67
CA ARG A 147 20.26 -30.25 -2.00
C ARG A 147 19.82 -31.31 -1.01
N ALA A 148 20.75 -31.93 -0.28
CA ALA A 148 20.44 -32.93 0.73
C ALA A 148 19.93 -32.31 2.04
N ASP A 149 20.32 -31.07 2.35
CA ASP A 149 19.72 -30.31 3.45
C ASP A 149 18.33 -29.80 3.07
N THR A 150 17.31 -30.58 3.43
CA THR A 150 15.90 -30.26 3.13
C THR A 150 15.41 -28.97 3.81
N THR A 151 16.04 -28.54 4.89
CA THR A 151 15.63 -27.35 5.63
C THR A 151 16.15 -26.09 4.94
N ALA A 152 17.45 -26.02 4.67
CA ALA A 152 18.06 -24.91 3.94
C ALA A 152 17.53 -24.85 2.49
N ALA A 153 17.46 -25.99 1.79
CA ALA A 153 16.91 -26.06 0.44
C ALA A 153 15.43 -25.65 0.40
N GLY A 154 14.65 -26.00 1.43
CA GLY A 154 13.26 -25.55 1.55
C GLY A 154 13.11 -24.04 1.76
N ARG A 155 13.98 -23.42 2.57
CA ARG A 155 14.03 -21.95 2.75
C ARG A 155 14.44 -21.26 1.45
N TYR A 156 15.51 -21.72 0.82
CA TYR A 156 15.96 -21.23 -0.48
C TYR A 156 14.86 -21.35 -1.54
N GLY A 157 14.17 -22.49 -1.62
CA GLY A 157 13.06 -22.70 -2.55
C GLY A 157 11.91 -21.69 -2.37
N ARG A 158 11.56 -21.34 -1.13
CA ARG A 158 10.55 -20.29 -0.87
C ARG A 158 11.02 -18.91 -1.33
N MET A 159 12.30 -18.59 -1.14
CA MET A 159 12.88 -17.34 -1.62
C MET A 159 12.95 -17.29 -3.14
N ALA A 160 13.42 -18.36 -3.78
CA ALA A 160 13.45 -18.50 -5.24
C ALA A 160 12.05 -18.39 -5.86
N ARG A 161 11.00 -18.92 -5.20
CA ARG A 161 9.61 -18.73 -5.64
C ARG A 161 9.22 -17.25 -5.67
N ARG A 162 9.48 -16.53 -4.57
CA ARG A 162 9.18 -15.08 -4.48
C ARG A 162 9.92 -14.31 -5.56
N TYR A 163 11.20 -14.62 -5.77
CA TYR A 163 12.01 -14.04 -6.83
C TYR A 163 11.35 -14.26 -8.21
N TRP A 164 11.05 -15.51 -8.59
CA TRP A 164 10.52 -15.80 -9.92
C TRP A 164 9.13 -15.22 -10.17
N LEU A 165 8.27 -15.17 -9.14
CA LEU A 165 6.98 -14.50 -9.25
C LEU A 165 7.09 -12.98 -9.44
N ALA A 166 8.11 -12.36 -8.84
CA ALA A 166 8.39 -10.94 -9.02
C ALA A 166 9.06 -10.67 -10.38
N GLU A 167 10.05 -11.47 -10.74
CA GLU A 167 10.80 -11.36 -12.01
C GLU A 167 9.87 -11.55 -13.21
N ASN A 168 9.03 -12.59 -13.23
CA ASN A 168 8.10 -12.83 -14.33
C ASN A 168 7.05 -11.72 -14.48
N ALA A 169 6.55 -11.19 -13.35
CA ALA A 169 5.63 -10.06 -13.36
C ALA A 169 6.31 -8.79 -13.90
N ALA A 170 7.53 -8.50 -13.46
CA ALA A 170 8.30 -7.35 -13.92
C ALA A 170 8.64 -7.48 -15.42
N GLN A 171 9.10 -8.66 -15.86
CA GLN A 171 9.38 -8.94 -17.27
C GLN A 171 8.15 -8.73 -18.15
N HIS A 172 6.97 -9.20 -17.71
CA HIS A 172 5.73 -9.01 -18.46
C HIS A 172 5.38 -7.53 -18.63
N LEU A 173 5.44 -6.76 -17.55
CA LEU A 173 5.12 -5.33 -17.57
C LEU A 173 6.10 -4.51 -18.39
N ILE A 174 7.40 -4.81 -18.27
CA ILE A 174 8.42 -4.14 -19.08
C ILE A 174 8.27 -4.50 -20.56
N ALA A 175 7.96 -5.76 -20.87
CA ALA A 175 7.67 -6.16 -22.25
C ALA A 175 6.43 -5.46 -22.81
N GLN A 176 5.39 -5.24 -22.01
CA GLN A 176 4.22 -4.46 -22.42
C GLN A 176 4.59 -3.01 -22.75
N ALA A 177 5.39 -2.36 -21.90
CA ALA A 177 5.86 -1.00 -22.12
C ALA A 177 6.76 -0.89 -23.37
N LEU A 178 7.69 -1.83 -23.56
CA LEU A 178 8.58 -1.85 -24.72
C LEU A 178 7.85 -2.14 -26.03
N GLY A 179 6.77 -2.93 -25.97
CA GLY A 179 5.96 -3.32 -27.12
C GLY A 179 4.78 -2.39 -27.40
N ASP A 180 4.68 -1.25 -26.72
CA ASP A 180 3.58 -0.27 -26.85
C ASP A 180 2.19 -0.91 -26.69
N SER A 181 2.08 -1.87 -25.77
CA SER A 181 0.86 -2.65 -25.50
C SER A 181 0.28 -2.38 -24.12
N THR A 182 0.55 -1.18 -23.59
CA THR A 182 0.07 -0.75 -22.28
C THR A 182 -1.39 -0.32 -22.32
N THR A 183 -2.09 -0.56 -21.23
CA THR A 183 -3.50 -0.19 -21.04
C THR A 183 -3.61 0.90 -19.96
N ASP A 184 -4.80 1.47 -19.79
CA ASP A 184 -5.04 2.53 -18.80
C ASP A 184 -4.75 2.11 -17.35
N VAL A 185 -4.74 0.80 -17.07
CA VAL A 185 -4.44 0.22 -15.75
C VAL A 185 -2.95 -0.07 -15.53
N PHE A 186 -2.09 0.25 -16.50
CA PHE A 186 -0.70 -0.15 -16.48
C PHE A 186 0.06 0.38 -15.24
N ALA A 187 -0.23 1.61 -14.81
CA ALA A 187 0.38 2.19 -13.62
C ALA A 187 0.07 1.38 -12.34
N ASP A 188 -1.18 0.97 -12.17
CA ASP A 188 -1.60 0.14 -11.03
C ASP A 188 -0.97 -1.25 -11.09
N GLN A 189 -0.89 -1.85 -12.28
CA GLN A 189 -0.24 -3.13 -12.49
C GLN A 189 1.27 -3.06 -12.21
N ALA A 190 1.94 -1.97 -12.58
CA ALA A 190 3.32 -1.70 -12.20
C ALA A 190 3.48 -1.57 -10.68
N GLY A 191 2.49 -0.98 -9.99
CA GLY A 191 2.39 -0.98 -8.53
C GLY A 191 2.39 -2.40 -7.93
N ILE A 192 1.55 -3.30 -8.46
CA ILE A 192 1.51 -4.71 -8.03
C ILE A 192 2.85 -5.41 -8.28
N GLY A 193 3.49 -5.14 -9.43
CA GLY A 193 4.83 -5.64 -9.73
C GLY A 193 5.85 -5.21 -8.69
N LEU A 194 5.86 -3.92 -8.32
CA LEU A 194 6.73 -3.37 -7.28
C LEU A 194 6.50 -4.00 -5.91
N GLU A 195 5.25 -4.27 -5.53
CA GLU A 195 4.93 -4.95 -4.29
C GLU A 195 5.53 -6.36 -4.22
N ARG A 196 5.47 -7.12 -5.33
CA ARG A 196 6.10 -8.44 -5.42
C ARG A 196 7.61 -8.37 -5.25
N VAL A 197 8.26 -7.39 -5.89
CA VAL A 197 9.70 -7.15 -5.73
C VAL A 197 10.02 -6.81 -4.28
N ASN A 198 9.28 -5.89 -3.66
CA ASN A 198 9.47 -5.49 -2.27
C ASN A 198 9.25 -6.66 -1.30
N TRP A 199 8.35 -7.60 -1.60
CA TRP A 199 8.15 -8.78 -0.78
C TRP A 199 9.38 -9.69 -0.76
N PHE A 200 10.04 -9.88 -1.90
CA PHE A 200 11.34 -10.57 -1.94
C PHE A 200 12.39 -9.83 -1.11
N MET A 201 12.54 -8.52 -1.32
CA MET A 201 13.55 -7.72 -0.60
C MET A 201 13.37 -7.77 0.92
N ARG A 202 12.12 -7.62 1.40
CA ARG A 202 11.80 -7.75 2.82
C ARG A 202 12.09 -9.15 3.35
N ALA A 203 11.78 -10.18 2.57
CA ALA A 203 12.06 -11.56 2.98
C ALA A 203 13.57 -11.83 3.07
N LYS A 204 14.38 -11.29 2.16
CA LYS A 204 15.86 -11.42 2.16
C LYS A 204 16.52 -10.69 3.33
N ALA A 205 15.89 -9.64 3.85
CA ALA A 205 16.39 -8.90 5.02
C ALA A 205 16.41 -9.74 6.31
N TYR A 206 15.66 -10.84 6.37
CA TYR A 206 15.70 -11.77 7.50
C TYR A 206 16.77 -12.84 7.28
N ASP A 207 17.47 -13.21 8.34
CA ASP A 207 18.43 -14.31 8.31
C ASP A 207 17.75 -15.65 7.98
N GLN A 208 18.01 -16.13 6.77
CA GLN A 208 17.47 -17.38 6.25
C GLN A 208 18.28 -18.60 6.67
N HIS A 209 19.40 -18.47 7.38
CA HIS A 209 20.28 -19.58 7.76
C HIS A 209 20.56 -20.52 6.57
N LEU A 210 21.09 -19.94 5.49
CA LEU A 210 21.38 -20.65 4.24
C LEU A 210 22.87 -20.99 4.13
N THR A 211 23.20 -21.92 3.24
CA THR A 211 24.59 -22.17 2.88
C THR A 211 25.15 -20.97 2.11
N ALA A 212 26.47 -20.81 2.09
CA ALA A 212 27.11 -19.70 1.39
C ALA A 212 26.77 -19.67 -0.11
N GLU A 213 26.61 -20.84 -0.74
CA GLU A 213 26.23 -20.96 -2.14
C GLU A 213 24.78 -20.51 -2.38
N MET A 214 23.84 -20.94 -1.54
CA MET A 214 22.45 -20.49 -1.61
C MET A 214 22.35 -18.97 -1.41
N GLU A 215 23.12 -18.41 -0.47
CA GLU A 215 23.14 -16.98 -0.19
C GLU A 215 23.68 -16.18 -1.37
N SER A 216 24.82 -16.58 -1.94
CA SER A 216 25.41 -15.98 -3.15
C SER A 216 24.42 -15.92 -4.31
N ARG A 217 23.62 -16.98 -4.49
CA ARG A 217 22.60 -17.03 -5.54
C ARG A 217 21.40 -16.15 -5.23
N LEU A 218 21.01 -16.00 -3.97
CA LEU A 218 19.99 -15.01 -3.58
C LEU A 218 20.49 -13.57 -3.76
N ASP A 219 21.78 -13.31 -3.56
CA ASP A 219 22.37 -11.98 -3.81
C ASP A 219 22.39 -11.65 -5.31
N LEU A 220 22.63 -12.64 -6.18
CA LEU A 220 22.44 -12.48 -7.63
C LEU A 220 20.98 -12.17 -7.99
N MET A 221 20.02 -12.90 -7.40
CA MET A 221 18.58 -12.63 -7.57
C MET A 221 18.21 -11.22 -7.10
N GLN A 222 18.76 -10.77 -5.96
CA GLN A 222 18.54 -9.43 -5.43
C GLN A 222 19.01 -8.35 -6.42
N ARG A 223 20.24 -8.46 -6.94
CA ARG A 223 20.76 -7.51 -7.94
C ARG A 223 19.84 -7.39 -9.16
N GLY A 224 19.36 -8.51 -9.68
CA GLY A 224 18.40 -8.51 -10.79
C GLY A 224 17.10 -7.79 -10.45
N LEU A 225 16.54 -8.04 -9.26
CA LEU A 225 15.31 -7.39 -8.83
C LEU A 225 15.47 -5.92 -8.46
N GLU A 226 16.66 -5.47 -8.05
CA GLU A 226 16.94 -4.05 -7.86
C GLU A 226 16.81 -3.28 -9.18
N LEU A 227 17.34 -3.82 -10.27
CA LEU A 227 17.13 -3.26 -11.62
C LEU A 227 15.64 -3.27 -11.99
N ARG A 228 14.94 -4.41 -11.81
CA ARG A 228 13.49 -4.49 -12.07
C ARG A 228 12.70 -3.44 -11.30
N ARG A 229 13.05 -3.21 -10.03
CA ARG A 229 12.39 -2.23 -9.17
C ARG A 229 12.54 -0.82 -9.75
N THR A 230 13.75 -0.41 -10.09
CA THR A 230 14.04 0.91 -10.66
C THR A 230 13.26 1.10 -11.96
N MET A 231 13.29 0.11 -12.85
CA MET A 231 12.55 0.16 -14.12
C MET A 231 11.04 0.29 -13.91
N LEU A 232 10.45 -0.51 -13.00
CA LEU A 232 9.02 -0.45 -12.70
C LEU A 232 8.62 0.88 -12.03
N GLN A 233 9.46 1.45 -11.16
CA GLN A 233 9.25 2.77 -10.58
C GLN A 233 9.20 3.85 -11.66
N THR A 234 10.18 3.83 -12.57
CA THR A 234 10.24 4.75 -13.70
C THR A 234 9.00 4.62 -14.59
N LEU A 235 8.68 3.38 -15.00
CA LEU A 235 7.52 3.07 -15.84
C LEU A 235 6.21 3.53 -15.20
N ARG A 236 6.01 3.26 -13.92
CA ARG A 236 4.83 3.71 -13.17
C ARG A 236 4.74 5.23 -13.15
N SER A 237 5.81 5.92 -12.76
CA SER A 237 5.82 7.38 -12.67
C SER A 237 5.52 8.05 -14.01
N ARG A 238 6.01 7.48 -15.12
CA ARG A 238 5.76 7.98 -16.47
C ARG A 238 4.35 7.71 -16.94
N ALA A 239 3.82 6.53 -16.64
CA ALA A 239 2.44 6.20 -16.94
C ALA A 239 1.46 7.15 -16.22
N GLU A 240 1.70 7.42 -14.93
CA GLU A 240 0.91 8.37 -14.13
C GLU A 240 1.01 9.81 -14.69
N ALA A 241 2.20 10.21 -15.14
CA ALA A 241 2.45 11.53 -15.73
C ALA A 241 2.12 11.63 -17.23
N GLN A 242 1.59 10.57 -17.85
CA GLN A 242 1.30 10.49 -19.30
C GLN A 242 2.52 10.82 -20.19
N HIS A 243 3.71 10.48 -19.73
CA HIS A 243 4.95 10.63 -20.50
C HIS A 243 5.25 9.37 -21.32
N PRO A 244 6.06 9.48 -22.39
CA PRO A 244 6.56 8.31 -23.11
C PRO A 244 7.23 7.32 -22.16
N LEU A 245 6.76 6.07 -22.17
CA LEU A 245 7.21 5.05 -21.21
C LEU A 245 8.66 4.62 -21.44
N VAL A 246 9.06 4.54 -22.72
CA VAL A 246 10.33 3.96 -23.13
C VAL A 246 11.38 5.04 -23.40
N ASP A 247 12.56 4.86 -22.81
CA ASP A 247 13.78 5.55 -23.21
C ASP A 247 14.92 4.54 -23.44
N ASP A 248 16.09 5.04 -23.81
CA ASP A 248 17.27 4.20 -24.06
C ASP A 248 17.83 3.58 -22.78
N GLY A 249 17.66 4.23 -21.62
CA GLY A 249 18.06 3.70 -20.31
C GLY A 249 17.27 2.45 -19.95
N LEU A 250 15.95 2.47 -20.12
CA LEU A 250 15.07 1.33 -19.90
C LEU A 250 15.46 0.13 -20.75
N ARG A 251 15.86 0.33 -22.02
CA ARG A 251 16.31 -0.76 -22.89
C ARG A 251 17.63 -1.36 -22.41
N HIS A 252 18.55 -0.51 -21.94
CA HIS A 252 19.82 -0.95 -21.38
C HIS A 252 19.63 -1.76 -20.10
N ASP A 253 18.89 -1.20 -19.13
CA ASP A 253 18.57 -1.86 -17.86
C ASP A 253 17.81 -3.19 -18.08
N GLN A 254 16.93 -3.23 -19.09
CA GLN A 254 16.24 -4.46 -19.48
C GLN A 254 17.22 -5.56 -19.91
N GLN A 255 18.21 -5.21 -20.73
CA GLN A 255 19.21 -6.17 -21.21
C GLN A 255 20.07 -6.70 -20.05
N GLU A 256 20.48 -5.82 -19.14
CA GLU A 256 21.23 -6.20 -17.95
C GLU A 256 20.39 -7.11 -17.05
N ALA A 257 19.15 -6.74 -16.73
CA ALA A 257 18.26 -7.56 -15.91
C ALA A 257 17.98 -8.94 -16.54
N LEU A 258 17.82 -9.02 -17.87
CA LEU A 258 17.69 -10.29 -18.58
C LEU A 258 18.98 -11.13 -18.49
N SER A 259 20.16 -10.51 -18.56
CA SER A 259 21.43 -11.21 -18.43
C SER A 259 21.58 -11.83 -17.02
N ILE A 260 21.20 -11.10 -15.98
CA ILE A 260 21.20 -11.60 -14.60
C ILE A 260 20.19 -12.74 -14.44
N SER A 261 18.97 -12.59 -14.98
CA SER A 261 17.96 -13.66 -14.92
C SER A 261 18.44 -14.96 -15.61
N GLN A 262 19.15 -14.83 -16.73
CA GLN A 262 19.79 -15.97 -17.41
C GLN A 262 20.90 -16.58 -16.57
N GLU A 263 21.74 -15.76 -15.91
CA GLU A 263 22.78 -16.23 -15.00
C GLU A 263 22.19 -17.00 -13.81
N VAL A 264 21.08 -16.51 -13.23
CA VAL A 264 20.35 -17.21 -12.16
C VAL A 264 19.90 -18.61 -12.62
N LEU A 265 19.46 -18.74 -13.88
CA LEU A 265 19.11 -20.02 -14.52
C LEU A 265 20.33 -20.87 -14.92
N GLY A 266 21.56 -20.44 -14.61
CA GLY A 266 22.79 -21.15 -14.93
C GLY A 266 23.26 -20.98 -16.37
N HIS A 267 22.69 -20.02 -17.11
CA HIS A 267 23.12 -19.66 -18.45
C HIS A 267 24.15 -18.53 -18.38
N TYR A 268 25.39 -18.88 -18.04
CA TYR A 268 26.51 -17.93 -18.06
C TYR A 268 26.90 -17.59 -19.51
N GLY A 269 26.85 -16.30 -19.87
CA GLY A 269 27.56 -15.77 -21.04
C GLY A 269 26.97 -16.07 -22.43
N LYS A 270 25.78 -15.53 -22.74
CA LYS A 270 25.43 -15.16 -24.12
C LYS A 270 25.18 -13.65 -24.33
N GLY A 271 25.34 -12.85 -23.28
CA GLY A 271 25.30 -11.38 -23.37
C GLY A 271 26.69 -10.83 -23.68
N ARG A 272 26.81 -10.09 -24.78
CA ARG A 272 28.00 -9.33 -25.14
C ARG A 272 28.34 -8.39 -23.98
N ALA A 273 29.59 -8.40 -23.50
CA ALA A 273 30.03 -7.53 -22.42
C ALA A 273 29.62 -6.08 -22.73
N ILE A 274 28.77 -5.49 -21.89
CA ILE A 274 28.43 -4.08 -22.00
C ILE A 274 29.64 -3.34 -21.47
N GLN A 275 30.39 -2.70 -22.38
CA GLN A 275 31.47 -1.79 -22.03
C GLN A 275 30.90 -0.66 -21.18
N GLY A 276 31.07 -0.77 -19.87
CA GLY A 276 30.85 0.34 -18.94
C GLY A 276 31.77 1.50 -19.30
N ARG A 277 31.18 2.69 -19.38
CA ARG A 277 31.86 3.96 -19.61
C ARG A 277 32.66 4.35 -18.35
N MET A 278 33.84 3.76 -18.16
CA MET A 278 34.80 4.16 -17.12
C MET A 278 35.75 5.28 -17.61
N SER A 279 35.25 6.26 -18.36
CA SER A 279 36.09 7.35 -18.88
C SER A 279 35.76 8.74 -18.33
N ASP A 280 34.80 8.89 -17.41
CA ASP A 280 34.54 10.19 -16.77
C ASP A 280 34.16 10.01 -15.29
N LEU A 281 35.15 9.69 -14.44
CA LEU A 281 35.25 10.10 -13.03
C LEU A 281 36.72 10.07 -12.60
#